data_AF-A0A6B2FXE8-F1
#
_entry.id   AF-A0A6B2FXE8-F1
#
_cell.length_a   1.000
_cell.length_b   1.000
_cell.length_c   1.000
_cell.angle_alpha   90.00
_cell.angle_beta   90.00
_cell.angle_gamma   90.00
#
_symmetry.space_group_name_H-M   'P 1'
#
loop_
_entity.id
_entity.type
_entity.pdbx_description
1 polymer ?
#
loop_
_entity_poly.entity_id
_entity_poly.type
_entity_poly.pdbx_seq_one_letter_code
_entity_poly.pdbx_strand_id
1 'polypeptide(L)'
;MKFIFLAISQLLPFIFPIDVSHLKSYDKLSYTPMKRYSTRNSYRGLGPKFKISFYAFSRYFVLHLWSNNDLFSSDFVALGNVKTLPRNMLTGKILGDKLSRVNGYLKNGIFSGILHSEKDNLKYHVEQITQKGEDNKFHSFIYRNMDVNNYPLISSYELHSPRMLDKTNFTSYKSTRSSSFTATNKICNVFIEVDSSYSDYYGGSTVGAYQAITRIAEASYILQNTVVTFSQNIPEGFKIRVKAIRANSSTTKNPSMFTGSLLNVDDVMLKFARLDFRDYCLAVIFFSKPFNDGVAGAAY
;
A
#
# COMPACT_ATOMS: atom_id res chain seq x y z
N MET A 1 -3.27 -0.99 -18.28
CA MET A 1 -3.50 -1.84 -17.08
C MET A 1 -2.32 -2.75 -16.77
N LYS A 2 -1.81 -3.56 -17.72
CA LYS A 2 -0.66 -4.47 -17.53
C LYS A 2 0.58 -3.87 -16.81
N PHE A 3 0.96 -2.61 -17.07
CA PHE A 3 2.11 -1.97 -16.41
C PHE A 3 1.85 -1.46 -14.99
N ILE A 4 0.64 -0.99 -14.70
CA ILE A 4 0.24 -0.64 -13.33
C ILE A 4 0.26 -1.91 -12.48
N PHE A 5 -0.18 -3.03 -13.07
CA PHE A 5 -0.02 -4.34 -12.47
C PHE A 5 1.44 -4.73 -12.31
N LEU A 6 2.32 -4.56 -13.31
CA LEU A 6 3.77 -4.84 -13.15
C LEU A 6 4.42 -4.01 -12.02
N ALA A 7 4.04 -2.74 -11.85
CA ALA A 7 4.56 -1.91 -10.77
C ALA A 7 3.98 -2.29 -9.39
N ILE A 8 2.70 -2.69 -9.34
CA ILE A 8 2.08 -3.24 -8.12
C ILE A 8 2.58 -4.68 -7.86
N SER A 9 2.96 -5.42 -8.90
CA SER A 9 3.47 -6.79 -8.83
C SER A 9 4.92 -6.82 -8.33
N GLN A 10 5.71 -5.80 -8.68
CA GLN A 10 7.01 -5.54 -8.05
C GLN A 10 6.89 -5.22 -6.55
N LEU A 11 5.68 -4.95 -6.04
CA LEU A 11 5.39 -4.85 -4.60
C LEU A 11 4.84 -6.14 -3.99
N LEU A 12 4.61 -7.22 -4.77
CA LEU A 12 4.05 -8.51 -4.30
C LEU A 12 4.81 -9.19 -3.17
N PRO A 13 6.16 -9.13 -3.07
CA PRO A 13 6.84 -9.69 -1.90
C PRO A 13 6.48 -8.96 -0.60
N PHE A 14 5.76 -7.84 -0.70
CA PHE A 14 5.46 -6.94 0.40
C PHE A 14 3.97 -6.62 0.52
N ILE A 15 3.09 -7.14 -0.35
CA ILE A 15 1.63 -6.98 -0.16
C ILE A 15 1.16 -7.80 1.04
N PHE A 16 1.89 -8.86 1.38
CA PHE A 16 1.59 -9.66 2.56
C PHE A 16 2.06 -8.97 3.83
N PRO A 17 1.27 -9.10 4.90
CA PRO A 17 1.74 -8.69 6.20
C PRO A 17 2.90 -9.56 6.66
N ILE A 18 4.06 -8.95 6.92
CA ILE A 18 5.28 -9.69 7.28
C ILE A 18 5.28 -9.90 8.79
N ASP A 19 5.11 -11.15 9.21
CA ASP A 19 5.39 -11.55 10.58
C ASP A 19 6.91 -11.55 10.82
N VAL A 20 7.32 -11.16 12.02
CA VAL A 20 8.72 -11.07 12.46
C VAL A 20 9.43 -12.42 12.33
N SER A 21 8.68 -13.53 12.42
CA SER A 21 9.15 -14.90 12.15
C SER A 21 9.78 -15.08 10.75
N HIS A 22 9.42 -14.23 9.79
CA HIS A 22 9.96 -14.25 8.43
C HIS A 22 11.12 -13.27 8.21
N LEU A 23 11.64 -12.63 9.25
CA LEU A 23 12.77 -11.70 9.15
C LEU A 23 14.08 -12.36 9.60
N LYS A 24 15.09 -12.33 8.72
CA LYS A 24 16.48 -12.75 9.04
C LYS A 24 17.12 -11.82 10.06
N SER A 25 16.82 -10.53 9.97
CA SER A 25 17.39 -9.48 10.81
C SER A 25 16.43 -8.30 10.90
N TYR A 26 16.32 -7.73 12.08
CA TYR A 26 15.55 -6.53 12.37
C TYR A 26 16.07 -5.88 13.66
N ASP A 27 15.86 -4.57 13.78
CA ASP A 27 16.13 -3.82 15.01
C ASP A 27 14.82 -3.41 15.68
N LYS A 28 14.84 -3.39 17.00
CA LYS A 28 13.73 -2.92 17.83
C LYS A 28 13.82 -1.41 17.98
N LEU A 29 12.70 -0.72 17.78
CA LEU A 29 12.62 0.74 17.87
C LEU A 29 11.77 1.18 19.06
N SER A 30 12.35 2.12 19.82
CA SER A 30 11.67 2.88 20.86
C SER A 30 12.08 4.34 20.74
N TYR A 31 11.12 5.21 20.47
CA TYR A 31 11.29 6.65 20.40
C TYR A 31 10.07 7.35 20.99
N THR A 32 10.22 8.60 21.44
CA THR A 32 9.12 9.33 22.07
C THR A 32 7.97 9.51 21.07
N PRO A 33 6.73 9.07 21.41
CA PRO A 33 5.57 9.28 20.56
C PRO A 33 5.41 10.75 20.24
N MET A 34 5.16 11.05 18.97
CA MET A 34 5.08 12.42 18.50
C MET A 34 3.85 13.12 19.07
N LYS A 35 4.06 14.29 19.67
CA LYS A 35 3.02 15.29 19.88
C LYS A 35 3.03 16.26 18.70
N ARG A 36 1.87 16.58 18.13
CA ARG A 36 1.74 17.54 17.02
C ARG A 36 2.30 18.89 17.48
N TYR A 37 3.41 19.34 16.89
CA TYR A 37 3.93 20.68 17.16
C TYR A 37 2.98 21.72 16.55
N SER A 38 2.36 22.54 17.39
CA SER A 38 1.73 23.81 16.99
C SER A 38 2.78 24.90 17.17
N THR A 39 3.52 25.22 16.11
CA THR A 39 4.24 26.49 16.08
C THR A 39 3.34 27.55 15.47
N ARG A 40 3.11 28.63 16.23
CA ARG A 40 2.35 29.82 15.82
C ARG A 40 2.90 30.52 14.57
N ASN A 41 4.05 30.07 14.05
CA ASN A 41 4.71 30.59 12.84
C ASN A 41 4.45 29.74 11.57
N SER A 42 3.38 28.96 11.53
CA SER A 42 2.97 28.23 10.32
C SER A 42 2.33 29.13 9.24
N TYR A 43 2.29 30.45 9.46
CA TYR A 43 2.01 31.48 8.48
C TYR A 43 3.30 31.87 7.73
N ARG A 44 3.75 31.01 6.80
CA ARG A 44 4.70 31.24 5.68
C ARG A 44 5.54 29.97 5.45
N GLY A 45 5.03 29.05 4.63
CA GLY A 45 5.82 28.10 3.83
C GLY A 45 6.94 27.27 4.49
N LEU A 46 6.68 25.97 4.64
CA LEU A 46 7.56 24.87 4.16
C LEU A 46 8.73 24.39 5.04
N GLY A 47 8.50 24.13 6.33
CA GLY A 47 9.37 23.24 7.15
C GLY A 47 8.71 21.87 7.42
N PRO A 48 9.48 20.80 7.72
CA PRO A 48 8.92 19.52 8.14
C PRO A 48 8.10 19.69 9.42
N LYS A 49 6.87 19.16 9.44
CA LYS A 49 5.95 19.29 10.58
C LYS A 49 6.26 18.28 11.69
N PHE A 50 6.98 17.23 11.35
CA PHE A 50 7.29 16.12 12.22
C PHE A 50 8.78 15.75 12.04
N LYS A 51 9.50 15.65 13.16
CA LYS A 51 10.87 15.12 13.20
C LYS A 51 10.89 13.87 14.08
N ILE A 52 11.38 12.76 13.53
CA ILE A 52 11.59 11.51 14.27
C ILE A 52 13.05 11.16 14.18
N SER A 53 13.66 10.74 15.28
CA SER A 53 15.03 10.23 15.26
C SER A 53 15.10 8.89 15.99
N PHE A 54 15.86 7.95 15.43
CA PHE A 54 16.12 6.65 16.04
C PHE A 54 17.44 6.07 15.52
N TYR A 55 17.98 5.10 16.24
CA TYR A 55 19.19 4.38 15.85
C TYR A 55 18.81 2.95 15.44
N ALA A 56 19.29 2.50 14.27
CA ALA A 56 19.09 1.14 13.77
C ALA A 56 20.17 0.78 12.75
N PHE A 57 20.53 -0.50 12.64
CA PHE A 57 21.54 -1.02 11.71
C PHE A 57 22.86 -0.23 11.75
N SER A 58 23.30 0.10 12.97
CA SER A 58 24.48 0.94 13.23
C SER A 58 24.43 2.33 12.56
N ARG A 59 23.22 2.86 12.33
CA ARG A 59 22.98 4.15 11.69
C ARG A 59 21.96 4.95 12.49
N TYR A 60 22.24 6.25 12.63
CA TYR A 60 21.28 7.20 13.17
C TYR A 60 20.41 7.76 12.05
N PHE A 61 19.10 7.54 12.16
CA PHE A 61 18.10 8.07 11.25
C PHE A 61 17.46 9.31 11.84
N VAL A 62 17.31 10.35 11.02
CA VAL A 62 16.52 11.53 11.36
C VAL A 62 15.56 11.79 10.22
N LEU A 63 14.27 11.58 10.45
CA LEU A 63 13.21 11.72 9.47
C LEU A 63 12.58 13.10 9.60
N HIS A 64 12.53 13.83 8.49
CA HIS A 64 11.80 15.09 8.35
C HIS A 64 10.54 14.81 7.54
N LEU A 65 9.38 14.87 8.20
CA LEU A 65 8.09 14.40 7.68
C LEU A 65 7.06 15.54 7.62
N TRP A 66 6.14 15.45 6.66
CA TRP A 66 5.00 16.35 6.47
C TRP A 66 3.80 15.60 5.88
N SER A 67 2.63 16.25 5.86
CA SER A 67 1.38 15.65 5.36
C SER A 67 1.48 15.33 3.87
N ASN A 68 1.09 14.12 3.47
CA ASN A 68 1.03 13.73 2.07
C ASN A 68 -0.36 14.02 1.47
N ASN A 69 -0.60 15.28 1.10
CA ASN A 69 -1.89 15.70 0.57
C ASN A 69 -2.10 15.28 -0.90
N ASP A 70 -1.03 15.04 -1.65
CA ASP A 70 -1.09 14.72 -3.08
C ASP A 70 -1.51 13.28 -3.38
N LEU A 71 -1.51 12.42 -2.35
CA LEU A 71 -1.86 11.01 -2.44
C LEU A 71 -3.35 10.77 -2.69
N PHE A 72 -4.19 11.73 -2.34
CA PHE A 72 -5.65 11.61 -2.41
C PHE A 72 -6.22 12.49 -3.52
N SER A 73 -7.33 12.06 -4.11
CA SER A 73 -8.13 12.96 -4.94
C SER A 73 -8.84 13.99 -4.04
N SER A 74 -9.24 15.13 -4.62
CA SER A 74 -9.94 16.20 -3.88
C SER A 74 -11.32 15.76 -3.38
N ASP A 75 -11.93 14.79 -4.07
CA ASP A 75 -13.21 14.17 -3.79
C ASP A 75 -13.05 12.81 -3.07
N PHE A 76 -11.94 12.61 -2.34
CA PHE A 76 -11.65 11.34 -1.68
C PHE A 76 -12.77 10.87 -0.74
N VAL A 77 -13.14 9.59 -0.85
CA VAL A 77 -14.18 8.97 -0.02
C VAL A 77 -13.61 7.80 0.78
N ALA A 78 -13.82 7.81 2.10
CA ALA A 78 -13.59 6.66 2.96
C ALA A 78 -14.92 5.96 3.28
N LEU A 79 -14.95 4.64 3.08
CA LEU A 79 -16.14 3.80 3.24
C LEU A 79 -15.90 2.69 4.29
N GLY A 80 -16.99 2.14 4.79
CA GLY A 80 -16.94 1.07 5.80
C GLY A 80 -16.62 1.60 7.20
N ASN A 81 -15.76 0.90 7.93
CA ASN A 81 -15.39 1.27 9.30
C ASN A 81 -14.29 2.33 9.38
N VAL A 82 -13.91 2.88 8.23
CA VAL A 82 -12.90 3.92 8.10
C VAL A 82 -13.62 5.26 7.94
N LYS A 83 -13.71 6.03 9.02
CA LYS A 83 -14.49 7.29 9.02
C LYS A 83 -13.73 8.50 8.46
N THR A 84 -12.40 8.59 8.65
CA THR A 84 -11.58 9.73 8.21
C THR A 84 -10.13 9.33 8.00
N LEU A 85 -9.51 9.57 6.83
CA LEU A 85 -8.11 9.17 6.58
C LEU A 85 -7.04 10.16 6.05
N PRO A 86 -7.27 11.44 5.76
CA PRO A 86 -6.22 12.22 5.10
C PRO A 86 -5.09 12.75 6.01
N ARG A 87 -5.31 12.90 7.32
CA ARG A 87 -4.42 13.70 8.21
C ARG A 87 -3.21 12.98 8.80
N ASN A 88 -3.20 11.67 8.70
CA ASN A 88 -2.17 10.84 9.32
C ASN A 88 -1.22 10.22 8.29
N MET A 89 -1.49 10.38 6.99
CA MET A 89 -0.56 9.99 5.94
C MET A 89 0.56 11.02 5.82
N LEU A 90 1.80 10.54 5.87
CA LEU A 90 3.00 11.34 5.87
C LEU A 90 3.90 10.98 4.69
N THR A 91 4.64 11.97 4.22
CA THR A 91 5.79 11.79 3.34
C THR A 91 6.94 12.64 3.87
N GLY A 92 8.17 12.37 3.42
CA GLY A 92 9.33 13.09 3.91
C GLY A 92 10.66 12.63 3.36
N LYS A 93 11.74 13.03 4.05
CA LYS A 93 13.13 12.68 3.73
C LYS A 93 13.91 12.30 4.98
N ILE A 94 14.98 11.55 4.77
CA ILE A 94 16.02 11.28 5.76
C ILE A 94 17.04 12.44 5.72
N LEU A 95 17.32 13.06 6.85
CA LEU A 95 18.31 14.13 6.96
C LEU A 95 19.69 13.62 6.52
N GLY A 96 20.39 14.43 5.72
CA GLY A 96 21.69 14.06 5.16
C GLY A 96 21.64 13.15 3.93
N ASP A 97 20.46 12.67 3.52
CA ASP A 97 20.25 11.94 2.28
C ASP A 97 19.28 12.73 1.39
N LYS A 98 19.81 13.56 0.49
CA LYS A 98 19.03 14.52 -0.31
C LYS A 98 18.00 13.86 -1.23
N LEU A 99 18.29 12.65 -1.69
CA LEU A 99 17.45 11.89 -2.61
C LEU A 99 16.62 10.82 -1.90
N SER A 100 16.81 10.63 -0.58
CA SER A 100 15.94 9.77 0.22
C SER A 100 14.48 10.18 0.15
N ARG A 101 13.65 9.19 0.43
CA ARG A 101 12.21 9.36 0.53
C ARG A 101 11.65 8.53 1.67
N VAL A 102 10.67 9.10 2.35
CA VAL A 102 9.92 8.40 3.39
C VAL A 102 8.45 8.51 3.05
N ASN A 103 7.72 7.41 3.16
CA ASN A 103 6.25 7.40 3.12
C ASN A 103 5.73 6.56 4.27
N GLY A 104 4.58 6.94 4.82
CA GLY A 104 3.97 6.15 5.86
C GLY A 104 2.82 6.87 6.50
N TYR A 105 2.53 6.50 7.73
CA TYR A 105 1.47 7.09 8.51
C TYR A 105 1.83 7.19 9.99
N LEU A 106 1.10 8.04 10.69
CA LEU A 106 1.18 8.19 12.13
C LEU A 106 -0.06 7.58 12.79
N LYS A 107 0.14 6.68 13.74
CA LYS A 107 -0.92 6.14 14.61
C LYS A 107 -0.48 6.30 16.05
N ASN A 108 -1.28 6.98 16.87
CA ASN A 108 -0.99 7.22 18.29
C ASN A 108 0.41 7.83 18.54
N GLY A 109 0.89 8.70 17.63
CA GLY A 109 2.22 9.30 17.71
C GLY A 109 3.37 8.40 17.25
N ILE A 110 3.10 7.16 16.88
CA ILE A 110 4.09 6.20 16.36
C ILE A 110 4.01 6.18 14.83
N PHE A 111 5.17 6.24 14.18
CA PHE A 111 5.29 6.16 12.74
C PHE A 111 5.40 4.71 12.26
N SER A 112 4.74 4.41 11.15
CA SER A 112 4.92 3.19 10.37
C SER A 112 5.00 3.54 8.91
N GLY A 113 5.89 2.91 8.16
CA GLY A 113 6.14 3.30 6.78
C GLY A 113 7.39 2.70 6.19
N ILE A 114 7.77 3.25 5.04
CA ILE A 114 8.85 2.79 4.19
C ILE A 114 9.84 3.95 4.00
N LEU A 115 11.12 3.63 4.14
CA LEU A 115 12.22 4.55 3.95
C LEU A 115 13.09 4.06 2.79
N HIS A 116 13.29 4.90 1.81
CA HIS A 116 14.26 4.70 0.74
C HIS A 116 15.46 5.59 1.01
N SER A 117 16.62 4.98 1.13
CA SER A 117 17.89 5.69 1.25
C SER A 117 18.68 5.45 -0.03
N GLU A 118 18.79 6.48 -0.85
CA GLU A 118 19.56 6.43 -2.09
C GLU A 118 21.06 6.34 -1.79
N LYS A 119 21.51 6.96 -0.69
CA LYS A 119 22.91 6.89 -0.23
C LYS A 119 23.38 5.45 -0.01
N ASP A 120 22.52 4.63 0.55
CA ASP A 120 22.85 3.25 0.92
C ASP A 120 22.30 2.26 -0.13
N ASN A 121 21.54 2.73 -1.12
CA ASN A 121 20.75 1.92 -2.05
C ASN A 121 19.90 0.85 -1.31
N LEU A 122 19.32 1.25 -0.18
CA LEU A 122 18.57 0.37 0.71
C LEU A 122 17.16 0.90 0.97
N LYS A 123 16.24 -0.05 1.05
CA LYS A 123 14.86 0.18 1.48
C LYS A 123 14.64 -0.44 2.86
N TYR A 124 14.12 0.36 3.78
CA TYR A 124 13.79 -0.03 5.13
C TYR A 124 12.29 0.06 5.35
N HIS A 125 11.78 -0.82 6.20
CA HIS A 125 10.39 -0.88 6.60
C HIS A 125 10.32 -0.69 8.11
N VAL A 126 9.47 0.24 8.57
CA VAL A 126 9.19 0.47 9.99
C VAL A 126 7.75 0.09 10.26
N GLU A 127 7.54 -0.88 11.14
CA GLU A 127 6.22 -1.41 11.46
C GLU A 127 5.95 -1.35 12.96
N GLN A 128 4.71 -0.98 13.31
CA GLN A 128 4.22 -1.07 14.68
C GLN A 128 3.93 -2.52 15.04
N ILE A 129 4.27 -2.89 16.28
CA ILE A 129 3.96 -4.21 16.79
C ILE A 129 2.44 -4.31 16.99
N THR A 130 1.82 -5.27 16.33
CA THR A 130 0.37 -5.52 16.41
C THR A 130 0.01 -6.48 17.55
N GLN A 131 0.93 -7.39 17.91
CA GLN A 131 0.74 -8.34 19.01
C GLN A 131 1.12 -7.70 20.35
N LYS A 132 0.21 -7.70 21.31
CA LYS A 132 0.51 -7.33 22.70
C LYS A 132 1.38 -8.43 23.35
N GLY A 133 2.70 -8.36 23.16
CA GLY A 133 3.67 -9.13 23.92
C GLY A 133 4.07 -8.41 25.21
N GLU A 134 4.45 -9.17 26.25
CA GLU A 134 4.61 -8.74 27.64
C GLU A 134 5.69 -7.67 27.92
N ASP A 135 6.44 -7.20 26.93
CA ASP A 135 7.54 -6.26 27.14
C ASP A 135 7.27 -4.91 26.43
N ASN A 136 6.72 -3.94 27.18
CA ASN A 136 6.44 -2.56 26.76
C ASN A 136 7.69 -1.72 26.39
N LYS A 137 8.85 -2.35 26.18
CA LYS A 137 10.14 -1.66 26.00
C LYS A 137 10.32 -1.02 24.62
N PHE A 138 9.62 -1.53 23.60
CA PHE A 138 9.69 -1.04 22.23
C PHE A 138 8.30 -1.13 21.57
N HIS A 139 8.00 -0.21 20.67
CA HIS A 139 6.67 -0.09 20.04
C HIS A 139 6.70 -0.40 18.53
N SER A 140 7.89 -0.49 17.94
CA SER A 140 8.07 -0.74 16.52
C SER A 140 9.32 -1.58 16.27
N PHE A 141 9.42 -2.13 15.07
CA PHE A 141 10.63 -2.74 14.56
C PHE A 141 10.96 -2.16 13.19
N ILE A 142 12.24 -2.23 12.82
CA ILE A 142 12.73 -1.83 11.51
C ILE A 142 13.52 -2.96 10.87
N TYR A 143 13.31 -3.19 9.59
CA TYR A 143 14.02 -4.22 8.83
C TYR A 143 14.36 -3.72 7.43
N ARG A 144 15.38 -4.29 6.80
CA ARG A 144 15.71 -4.01 5.40
C ARG A 144 14.90 -4.94 4.50
N ASN A 145 14.63 -4.47 3.30
CA ASN A 145 13.97 -5.25 2.26
C ASN A 145 14.66 -6.60 2.00
N MET A 146 15.99 -6.64 2.11
CA MET A 146 16.81 -7.85 1.91
C MET A 146 16.79 -8.84 3.08
N ASP A 147 16.29 -8.42 4.26
CA ASP A 147 16.20 -9.26 5.45
C ASP A 147 14.89 -10.06 5.50
N VAL A 148 13.97 -9.84 4.57
CA VAL A 148 12.75 -10.63 4.45
C VAL A 148 13.10 -11.99 3.84
N ASN A 149 12.74 -13.08 4.53
CA ASN A 149 12.86 -14.41 3.96
C ASN A 149 12.00 -14.51 2.70
N ASN A 150 12.56 -15.08 1.63
CA ASN A 150 11.77 -15.39 0.45
C ASN A 150 10.65 -16.33 0.89
N TYR A 151 9.41 -15.83 0.91
CA TYR A 151 8.28 -16.74 0.82
C TYR A 151 8.47 -17.56 -0.46
N PRO A 152 8.15 -18.87 -0.47
CA PRO A 152 8.01 -19.63 -1.71
C PRO A 152 6.76 -19.11 -2.45
N LEU A 153 6.79 -17.87 -2.90
CA LEU A 153 5.77 -17.28 -3.76
C LEU A 153 6.14 -17.69 -5.17
N ILE A 154 5.27 -18.49 -5.76
CA ILE A 154 5.27 -18.62 -7.21
C ILE A 154 4.70 -17.29 -7.71
N SER A 155 5.58 -16.34 -8.00
CA SER A 155 5.25 -15.25 -8.92
C SER A 155 5.18 -15.87 -10.30
N SER A 156 4.17 -16.70 -10.56
CA SER A 156 3.84 -17.09 -11.92
C SER A 156 3.32 -15.81 -12.57
N TYR A 157 4.23 -15.10 -13.23
CA TYR A 157 3.89 -14.33 -14.43
C TYR A 157 3.51 -15.29 -15.56
N GLU A 158 2.73 -16.32 -15.26
CA GLU A 158 1.90 -16.86 -16.29
C GLU A 158 0.85 -15.77 -16.47
N LEU A 159 0.92 -15.09 -17.60
CA LEU A 159 -0.32 -14.83 -18.31
C LEU A 159 -0.99 -16.20 -18.53
N HIS A 160 -1.56 -16.77 -17.46
CA HIS A 160 -2.86 -17.34 -17.54
C HIS A 160 -3.74 -16.17 -17.96
N SER A 161 -3.68 -15.82 -19.25
CA SER A 161 -4.87 -15.44 -19.97
C SER A 161 -5.83 -16.53 -19.52
N PRO A 162 -6.84 -16.22 -18.68
CA PRO A 162 -7.82 -17.23 -18.33
C PRO A 162 -8.18 -17.86 -19.66
N ARG A 163 -8.01 -19.18 -19.79
CA ARG A 163 -8.52 -19.90 -20.97
C ARG A 163 -9.88 -19.28 -21.19
N MET A 164 -10.00 -18.55 -22.30
CA MET A 164 -11.13 -17.66 -22.57
C MET A 164 -12.35 -18.36 -22.04
N LEU A 165 -12.90 -17.84 -20.92
CA LEU A 165 -14.14 -18.36 -20.36
C LEU A 165 -15.06 -18.50 -21.56
N ASP A 166 -15.43 -19.75 -21.82
CA ASP A 166 -15.97 -20.20 -23.09
C ASP A 166 -17.03 -19.18 -23.56
N LYS A 167 -16.78 -18.58 -24.72
CA LYS A 167 -17.58 -17.47 -25.28
C LYS A 167 -19.05 -17.86 -25.50
N THR A 168 -19.38 -19.12 -25.31
CA THR A 168 -20.69 -19.72 -25.57
C THR A 168 -21.75 -19.33 -24.53
N ASN A 169 -21.38 -18.97 -23.29
CA ASN A 169 -22.35 -18.61 -22.23
C ASN A 169 -22.40 -17.12 -21.87
N PHE A 170 -21.64 -16.27 -22.58
CA PHE A 170 -21.60 -14.82 -22.39
C PHE A 170 -22.53 -14.05 -23.36
N THR A 171 -23.62 -14.68 -23.81
CA THR A 171 -24.66 -14.02 -24.63
C THR A 171 -25.56 -13.12 -23.79
N SER A 172 -24.99 -12.06 -23.18
CA SER A 172 -25.71 -10.83 -22.75
C SER A 172 -24.87 -9.86 -21.90
N TYR A 173 -23.60 -10.15 -21.59
CA TYR A 173 -22.76 -9.11 -20.99
C TYR A 173 -22.45 -8.07 -22.06
N LYS A 174 -23.18 -6.96 -22.01
CA LYS A 174 -22.69 -5.68 -22.50
C LYS A 174 -21.41 -5.37 -21.72
N SER A 175 -20.29 -5.88 -22.21
CA SER A 175 -19.00 -5.22 -22.07
C SER A 175 -19.18 -3.86 -22.73
N THR A 176 -19.73 -2.90 -21.99
CA THR A 176 -19.56 -1.50 -22.31
C THR A 176 -18.06 -1.31 -22.41
N ARG A 177 -17.59 -1.16 -23.65
CA ARG A 177 -16.22 -0.78 -24.01
C ARG A 177 -15.64 0.02 -22.85
N SER A 178 -14.73 -0.61 -22.09
CA SER A 178 -13.82 0.12 -21.22
C SER A 178 -13.28 1.23 -22.11
N SER A 179 -13.62 2.48 -21.79
CA SER A 179 -13.17 3.61 -22.59
C SER A 179 -11.67 3.43 -22.72
N SER A 180 -11.17 3.37 -23.95
CA SER A 180 -9.73 3.37 -24.19
C SER A 180 -9.13 4.42 -23.26
N PHE A 181 -8.30 4.00 -22.31
CA PHE A 181 -7.56 4.91 -21.45
C PHE A 181 -6.71 5.76 -22.39
N THR A 182 -7.26 6.90 -22.79
CA THR A 182 -6.56 7.88 -23.60
C THR A 182 -5.60 8.54 -22.62
N ALA A 183 -4.32 8.29 -22.83
CA ALA A 183 -3.22 8.73 -21.98
C ALA A 183 -3.01 10.26 -22.01
N THR A 184 -4.08 11.04 -22.07
CA THR A 184 -4.07 12.51 -21.95
C THR A 184 -3.98 12.92 -20.49
N ASN A 185 -4.54 12.12 -19.57
CA ASN A 185 -4.55 12.42 -18.15
C ASN A 185 -3.42 11.64 -17.43
N LYS A 186 -2.47 12.37 -16.86
CA LYS A 186 -1.32 11.80 -16.10
C LYS A 186 -1.73 11.24 -14.72
N ILE A 187 -3.02 11.12 -14.44
CA ILE A 187 -3.53 10.78 -13.11
C ILE A 187 -4.48 9.60 -13.23
N CYS A 188 -4.21 8.57 -12.44
CA CYS A 188 -5.05 7.40 -12.30
C CYS A 188 -5.68 7.40 -10.91
N ASN A 189 -6.99 7.65 -10.85
CA ASN A 189 -7.80 7.57 -9.63
C ASN A 189 -8.12 6.12 -9.30
N VAL A 190 -7.69 5.66 -8.12
CA VAL A 190 -7.76 4.27 -7.70
C VAL A 190 -8.80 4.06 -6.61
N PHE A 191 -9.53 2.95 -6.71
CA PHE A 191 -10.33 2.38 -5.65
C PHE A 191 -9.51 1.31 -4.91
N ILE A 192 -9.49 1.37 -3.57
CA ILE A 192 -8.83 0.39 -2.72
C ILE A 192 -9.89 -0.36 -1.91
N GLU A 193 -9.96 -1.67 -2.06
CA GLU A 193 -10.66 -2.56 -1.15
C GLU A 193 -9.66 -3.17 -0.15
N VAL A 194 -10.01 -3.15 1.11
CA VAL A 194 -9.25 -3.83 2.16
C VAL A 194 -10.14 -4.90 2.78
N ASP A 195 -9.82 -6.16 2.50
CA ASP A 195 -10.54 -7.29 3.05
C ASP A 195 -10.46 -7.31 4.58
N SER A 196 -11.45 -7.95 5.22
CA SER A 196 -11.46 -8.10 6.67
C SER A 196 -10.22 -8.82 7.19
N SER A 197 -9.71 -9.82 6.47
CA SER A 197 -8.49 -10.54 6.87
C SER A 197 -7.28 -9.60 6.96
N TYR A 198 -7.15 -8.68 6.00
CA TYR A 198 -6.06 -7.72 5.97
C TYR A 198 -6.22 -6.70 7.11
N SER A 199 -7.44 -6.19 7.29
CA SER A 199 -7.76 -5.29 8.40
C SER A 199 -7.45 -5.92 9.76
N ASP A 200 -7.90 -7.15 9.98
CA ASP A 200 -7.76 -7.85 11.26
C ASP A 200 -6.30 -8.16 11.57
N TYR A 201 -5.53 -8.58 10.56
CA TYR A 201 -4.09 -8.79 10.71
C TYR A 201 -3.39 -7.54 11.28
N TYR A 202 -3.69 -6.37 10.70
CA TYR A 202 -3.07 -5.11 11.13
C TYR A 202 -3.71 -4.49 12.37
N GLY A 203 -4.63 -5.20 13.04
CA GLY A 203 -5.28 -4.73 14.26
C GLY A 203 -6.40 -3.71 14.02
N GLY A 204 -7.09 -3.81 12.88
CA GLY A 204 -8.34 -3.11 12.57
C GLY A 204 -8.34 -2.34 11.24
N SER A 205 -9.55 -2.00 10.76
CA SER A 205 -9.77 -1.41 9.43
C SER A 205 -9.03 -0.11 9.17
N THR A 206 -8.83 0.73 10.19
CA THR A 206 -8.07 1.98 10.04
C THR A 206 -6.59 1.70 9.75
N VAL A 207 -5.99 0.72 10.42
CA VAL A 207 -4.57 0.37 10.22
C VAL A 207 -4.38 -0.34 8.89
N GLY A 208 -5.25 -1.30 8.57
CA GLY A 208 -5.25 -1.96 7.27
C GLY A 208 -5.37 -0.96 6.12
N ALA A 209 -6.26 0.03 6.24
CA ALA A 209 -6.37 1.10 5.26
C ALA A 209 -5.09 1.93 5.12
N TYR A 210 -4.45 2.34 6.23
CA TYR A 210 -3.17 3.05 6.17
C TYR A 210 -2.07 2.24 5.47
N GLN A 211 -2.01 0.94 5.75
CA GLN A 211 -1.03 0.04 5.14
C GLN A 211 -1.25 -0.09 3.64
N ALA A 212 -2.49 -0.36 3.21
CA ALA A 212 -2.86 -0.45 1.79
C ALA A 212 -2.55 0.85 1.04
N ILE A 213 -2.92 2.00 1.60
CA ILE A 213 -2.63 3.33 1.01
C ILE A 213 -1.12 3.55 0.91
N THR A 214 -0.34 3.17 1.92
CA THR A 214 1.13 3.28 1.89
C THR A 214 1.71 2.48 0.73
N ARG A 215 1.17 1.28 0.43
CA ARG A 215 1.64 0.46 -0.70
C ARG A 215 1.29 1.09 -2.05
N ILE A 216 0.10 1.68 -2.17
CA ILE A 216 -0.28 2.43 -3.37
C ILE A 216 0.60 3.68 -3.56
N ALA A 217 0.99 4.37 -2.49
CA ALA A 217 1.93 5.49 -2.56
C ALA A 217 3.32 5.07 -3.06
N GLU A 218 3.77 3.86 -2.69
CA GLU A 218 5.00 3.27 -3.22
C GLU A 218 4.88 2.97 -4.72
N ALA A 219 3.79 2.30 -5.13
CA ALA A 219 3.53 1.98 -6.53
C ALA A 219 3.52 3.25 -7.40
N SER A 220 2.84 4.30 -6.94
CA SER A 220 2.77 5.58 -7.64
C SER A 220 4.15 6.16 -7.90
N TYR A 221 5.08 6.01 -6.97
CA TYR A 221 6.42 6.58 -7.14
C TYR A 221 7.30 5.78 -8.07
N ILE A 222 7.23 4.46 -8.00
CA ILE A 222 7.91 3.61 -8.98
C ILE A 222 7.43 3.98 -10.40
N LEU A 223 6.12 4.18 -10.57
CA LEU A 223 5.55 4.58 -11.86
C LEU A 223 5.95 6.00 -12.29
N GLN A 224 6.12 6.94 -11.36
CA GLN A 224 6.55 8.30 -11.69
C GLN A 224 8.01 8.40 -12.12
N ASN A 225 8.87 7.51 -11.60
CA ASN A 225 10.32 7.58 -11.80
C ASN A 225 10.86 6.49 -12.75
N THR A 226 10.01 5.61 -13.27
CA THR A 226 10.43 4.64 -14.29
C THR A 226 10.30 5.25 -15.69
N VAL A 227 11.42 5.33 -16.41
CA VAL A 227 11.43 5.62 -17.85
C VAL A 227 11.04 4.33 -18.56
N VAL A 228 9.77 4.17 -18.93
CA VAL A 228 9.29 2.96 -19.61
C VAL A 228 9.68 3.01 -21.08
N THR A 229 10.80 2.37 -21.43
CA THR A 229 11.34 2.32 -22.80
C THR A 229 10.74 1.22 -23.68
N PHE A 230 10.01 0.26 -23.11
CA PHE A 230 9.45 -0.87 -23.86
C PHE A 230 7.92 -0.91 -23.82
N SER A 231 7.31 -0.42 -24.90
CA SER A 231 5.91 -0.62 -25.31
C SER A 231 4.80 0.06 -24.48
N GLN A 232 4.37 1.23 -24.98
CA GLN A 232 3.06 1.89 -24.85
C GLN A 232 2.67 2.65 -23.54
N ASN A 233 2.57 3.98 -23.73
CA ASN A 233 1.51 4.88 -23.24
C ASN A 233 1.38 5.16 -21.73
N ILE A 234 2.43 5.04 -20.92
CA ILE A 234 2.45 5.72 -19.62
C ILE A 234 3.17 7.06 -19.81
N PRO A 235 2.46 8.21 -19.73
CA PRO A 235 3.10 9.50 -19.86
C PRO A 235 4.09 9.73 -18.71
N GLU A 236 5.19 10.42 -18.99
CA GLU A 236 6.08 10.94 -17.95
C GLU A 236 5.28 11.72 -16.90
N GLY A 237 5.50 11.41 -15.62
CA GLY A 237 4.75 12.00 -14.51
C GLY A 237 3.37 11.36 -14.26
N PHE A 238 3.13 10.16 -14.80
CA PHE A 238 1.95 9.36 -14.44
C PHE A 238 1.93 9.09 -12.94
N LYS A 239 0.83 9.45 -12.29
CA LYS A 239 0.65 9.29 -10.85
C LYS A 239 -0.64 8.57 -10.52
N ILE A 240 -0.59 7.79 -9.46
CA ILE A 240 -1.78 7.18 -8.86
C ILE A 240 -2.25 8.09 -7.72
N ARG A 241 -3.56 8.29 -7.64
CA ARG A 241 -4.22 8.94 -6.51
C ARG A 241 -5.30 8.04 -5.95
N VAL A 242 -5.41 7.98 -4.63
CA VAL A 242 -6.49 7.26 -3.96
C VAL A 242 -7.74 8.13 -4.02
N LYS A 243 -8.76 7.67 -4.76
CA LYS A 243 -10.06 8.34 -4.83
C LYS A 243 -11.06 7.75 -3.85
N ALA A 244 -11.01 6.45 -3.62
CA ALA A 244 -11.83 5.84 -2.60
C ALA A 244 -11.13 4.66 -1.95
N ILE A 245 -11.44 4.45 -0.68
CA ILE A 245 -11.03 3.26 0.06
C ILE A 245 -12.19 2.73 0.88
N ARG A 246 -12.37 1.41 0.86
CA ARG A 246 -13.29 0.70 1.74
C ARG A 246 -12.50 -0.31 2.56
N ALA A 247 -12.65 -0.26 3.88
CA ALA A 247 -12.07 -1.26 4.76
C ALA A 247 -13.06 -1.62 5.87
N ASN A 248 -13.25 -2.91 6.05
CA ASN A 248 -14.09 -3.50 7.09
C ASN A 248 -13.27 -4.51 7.90
N SER A 249 -13.71 -4.85 9.10
CA SER A 249 -13.12 -5.88 9.96
C SER A 249 -14.10 -7.05 10.08
N SER A 250 -13.63 -8.23 10.47
CA SER A 250 -14.51 -9.40 10.67
C SER A 250 -15.60 -9.17 11.72
N THR A 251 -15.39 -8.21 12.62
CA THR A 251 -16.36 -7.79 13.65
C THR A 251 -17.52 -6.95 13.10
N THR A 252 -17.50 -6.59 11.82
CA THR A 252 -18.54 -5.77 11.20
C THR A 252 -19.75 -6.60 10.81
N LYS A 253 -20.96 -6.01 10.92
CA LYS A 253 -22.22 -6.69 10.58
C LYS A 253 -22.33 -7.09 9.10
N ASN A 254 -21.48 -6.53 8.24
CA ASN A 254 -21.40 -6.87 6.83
C ASN A 254 -20.28 -7.91 6.64
N PRO A 255 -20.60 -9.18 6.37
CA PRO A 255 -19.58 -10.20 6.17
C PRO A 255 -18.67 -9.84 5.00
N SER A 256 -17.39 -10.24 5.09
CA SER A 256 -16.47 -10.09 3.96
C SER A 256 -17.05 -10.77 2.71
N MET A 257 -16.88 -10.11 1.56
CA MET A 257 -17.21 -10.64 0.24
C MET A 257 -16.47 -11.94 -0.09
N PHE A 258 -15.35 -12.21 0.61
CA PHE A 258 -14.47 -13.34 0.38
C PHE A 258 -14.33 -14.16 1.67
N THR A 259 -15.19 -15.17 1.80
CA THR A 259 -15.18 -16.14 2.89
C THR A 259 -14.26 -17.33 2.59
N GLY A 260 -13.78 -18.02 3.64
CA GLY A 260 -12.83 -19.14 3.53
C GLY A 260 -11.41 -18.79 4.01
N SER A 261 -10.62 -19.80 4.40
CA SER A 261 -9.23 -19.67 4.87
C SER A 261 -8.21 -19.60 3.73
N LEU A 262 -8.53 -20.22 2.60
CA LEU A 262 -7.72 -20.24 1.38
C LEU A 262 -8.57 -19.72 0.22
N LEU A 263 -8.02 -18.80 -0.57
CA LEU A 263 -8.76 -18.13 -1.64
C LEU A 263 -8.40 -18.71 -3.01
N ASN A 264 -9.42 -18.92 -3.85
CA ASN A 264 -9.21 -19.17 -5.27
C ASN A 264 -9.11 -17.82 -6.01
N VAL A 265 -8.01 -17.61 -6.73
CA VAL A 265 -7.71 -16.36 -7.45
C VAL A 265 -8.80 -16.01 -8.46
N ASP A 266 -9.25 -16.98 -9.25
CA ASP A 266 -10.23 -16.77 -10.31
C ASP A 266 -11.59 -16.38 -9.73
N ASP A 267 -12.00 -17.04 -8.63
CA ASP A 267 -13.24 -16.70 -7.93
C ASP A 267 -13.19 -15.29 -7.34
N VAL A 268 -12.06 -14.92 -6.74
CA VAL A 268 -11.86 -13.58 -6.18
C VAL A 268 -11.94 -12.53 -7.29
N MET A 269 -11.23 -12.76 -8.39
CA MET A 269 -11.19 -11.86 -9.54
C MET A 269 -12.55 -11.72 -10.22
N LEU A 270 -13.27 -12.82 -10.45
CA LEU A 270 -14.60 -12.81 -11.06
C LEU A 270 -15.62 -12.08 -10.17
N LYS A 271 -15.60 -12.32 -8.86
CA LYS A 271 -16.49 -11.64 -7.92
C LYS A 271 -16.15 -10.15 -7.83
N PHE A 272 -14.87 -9.79 -7.71
CA PHE A 272 -14.44 -8.39 -7.60
C PHE A 272 -14.77 -7.61 -8.88
N ALA A 273 -14.57 -8.19 -10.06
CA ALA A 273 -14.87 -7.57 -11.35
C ALA A 273 -16.37 -7.29 -11.58
N ARG A 274 -17.28 -7.88 -10.81
CA ARG A 274 -18.73 -7.60 -10.89
C ARG A 274 -19.14 -6.31 -10.17
N LEU A 275 -18.25 -5.71 -9.39
CA LEU A 275 -18.51 -4.43 -8.73
C LEU A 275 -18.39 -3.26 -9.73
N ASP A 276 -19.05 -2.15 -9.42
CA ASP A 276 -19.00 -0.95 -10.26
C ASP A 276 -17.75 -0.12 -9.96
N PHE A 277 -16.88 0.00 -10.95
CA PHE A 277 -15.64 0.80 -10.87
C PHE A 277 -15.55 1.89 -11.95
N ARG A 278 -16.67 2.32 -12.54
CA ARG A 278 -16.67 3.29 -13.66
C ARG A 278 -15.94 4.60 -13.37
N ASP A 279 -15.88 5.02 -12.11
CA ASP A 279 -15.22 6.26 -11.67
C ASP A 279 -13.71 6.13 -11.41
N TYR A 280 -13.14 4.93 -11.61
CA TYR A 280 -11.76 4.60 -11.29
C TYR A 280 -11.03 4.03 -12.50
N CYS A 281 -9.76 4.38 -12.67
CA CYS A 281 -8.90 3.77 -13.69
C CYS A 281 -8.44 2.35 -13.30
N LEU A 282 -8.48 2.04 -12.00
CA LEU A 282 -7.99 0.81 -11.41
C LEU A 282 -8.68 0.59 -10.06
N ALA A 283 -9.05 -0.66 -9.79
CA ALA A 283 -9.47 -1.12 -8.48
C ALA A 283 -8.50 -2.20 -8.00
N VAL A 284 -8.10 -2.12 -6.72
CA VAL A 284 -7.17 -3.07 -6.09
C VAL A 284 -7.78 -3.57 -4.80
N ILE A 285 -7.59 -4.86 -4.51
CA ILE A 285 -8.03 -5.47 -3.26
C ILE A 285 -6.84 -6.07 -2.50
N PHE A 286 -6.80 -5.84 -1.18
CA PHE A 286 -5.76 -6.34 -0.29
C PHE A 286 -6.29 -7.44 0.63
N PHE A 287 -5.55 -8.55 0.72
CA PHE A 287 -5.82 -9.73 1.56
C PHE A 287 -4.59 -10.08 2.39
N SER A 288 -4.81 -10.69 3.57
CA SER A 288 -3.73 -11.38 4.31
C SER A 288 -3.78 -12.90 4.15
N LYS A 289 -4.86 -13.42 3.56
CA LYS A 289 -5.02 -14.85 3.26
C LYS A 289 -4.17 -15.25 2.07
N PRO A 290 -3.55 -16.45 2.09
CA PRO A 290 -2.90 -17.00 0.91
C PRO A 290 -3.94 -17.39 -0.15
N PHE A 291 -3.53 -17.36 -1.41
CA PHE A 291 -4.25 -18.00 -2.50
C PHE A 291 -3.83 -19.46 -2.65
N ASN A 292 -4.65 -20.26 -3.33
CA ASN A 292 -4.25 -21.58 -3.82
C ASN A 292 -2.93 -21.49 -4.60
N ASP A 293 -2.12 -22.54 -4.54
CA ASP A 293 -0.92 -22.72 -5.36
C ASP A 293 0.20 -21.68 -5.15
N GLY A 294 0.17 -20.95 -4.03
CA GLY A 294 1.23 -20.00 -3.67
C GLY A 294 1.22 -18.71 -4.48
N VAL A 295 0.11 -18.40 -5.16
CA VAL A 295 -0.07 -17.16 -5.92
C VAL A 295 -0.11 -15.96 -4.97
N ALA A 296 0.67 -14.93 -5.26
CA ALA A 296 0.76 -13.72 -4.44
C ALA A 296 -0.31 -12.67 -4.77
N GLY A 297 -0.86 -12.71 -5.99
CA GLY A 297 -1.87 -11.78 -6.48
C GLY A 297 -2.12 -11.95 -7.98
N ALA A 298 -3.16 -11.31 -8.50
CA ALA A 298 -3.56 -11.39 -9.91
C ALA A 298 -4.16 -10.07 -10.41
N ALA A 299 -4.20 -9.89 -11.73
CA ALA A 299 -4.91 -8.80 -12.39
C ALA A 299 -5.30 -9.13 -13.83
N TYR A 300 -6.18 -8.29 -14.38
CA TYR A 300 -6.62 -8.28 -15.77
C TYR A 300 -6.02 -7.12 -16.58
#